data_AF-A0A349UMB0-F1
#
_entry.id   AF-A0A349UMB0-F1
#
_cell.length_a   1.000
_cell.length_b   1.000
_cell.length_c   1.000
_cell.angle_alpha   90.00
_cell.angle_beta   90.00
_cell.angle_gamma   90.00
#
_symmetry.space_group_name_H-M   'P 1'
#
loop_
_entity.id
_entity.type
_entity.pdbx_description
1 polymer ?
#
loop_
_entity_poly.entity_id
_entity_poly.type
_entity_poly.pdbx_seq_one_letter_code
_entity_poly.pdbx_strand_id
1 'polypeptide(L)'
;MVDKPPPSTLPGLASARQAGKPFTVSEYNHPAPNPYQAECVPMLAAFAACQDWDGVWLFAYSHRTGANALDHYDSFFDIAANPSKWGFMPAGTALFRDGRASRESQAIRGVDWLRRGEDELAALHAKYGSNLMRAAVYDYERVMGLSRTTDGEGFVWTANPAGWTWTAGGDGALLTAGGTDALILVTKGKPDVESRNRFAVVTATPLDGKALAESKRLLVAVCARCENTDMRFSADLRTVGRNWGKGPVRVEIPRMEIPLPGRGWKCRALKPDGTGGADVALTVKEDSSMHLPVSAKDGTMWYLLTRD
;
A
#
# COMPACT_ATOMS: atom_id res chain seq x y z
N MET A 1 10.56 3.01 2.19
CA MET A 1 10.04 2.00 3.13
C MET A 1 9.40 2.74 4.27
N VAL A 2 8.26 2.24 4.73
CA VAL A 2 7.45 2.90 5.76
C VAL A 2 8.27 3.14 7.04
N ASP A 3 9.29 2.34 7.32
CA ASP A 3 10.15 2.41 8.52
C ASP A 3 11.21 3.53 8.54
N LYS A 4 11.41 4.30 7.46
CA LYS A 4 12.43 5.37 7.39
C LYS A 4 11.83 6.77 7.18
N PRO A 5 11.73 7.61 8.25
CA PRO A 5 11.51 9.05 8.11
C PRO A 5 12.69 9.75 7.38
N PRO A 6 12.51 11.00 6.92
CA PRO A 6 12.99 11.56 5.64
C PRO A 6 14.48 11.51 5.28
N PRO A 7 14.82 11.67 3.97
CA PRO A 7 13.89 11.85 2.84
C PRO A 7 13.43 10.54 2.18
N SER A 8 12.13 10.42 1.92
CA SER A 8 11.49 9.29 1.23
C SER A 8 10.85 9.74 -0.09
N THR A 9 10.60 8.81 -1.03
CA THR A 9 10.21 9.13 -2.41
C THR A 9 8.84 9.80 -2.53
N LEU A 10 7.84 9.35 -1.77
CA LEU A 10 6.45 9.83 -1.92
C LEU A 10 6.28 11.31 -1.56
N PRO A 11 6.83 11.82 -0.44
CA PRO A 11 6.82 13.26 -0.15
C PRO A 11 7.56 14.10 -1.19
N GLY A 12 8.67 13.58 -1.71
CA GLY A 12 9.38 14.21 -2.82
C GLY A 12 8.49 14.37 -4.06
N LEU A 13 7.74 13.32 -4.42
CA LEU A 13 6.77 13.37 -5.51
C LEU A 13 5.64 14.36 -5.22
N ALA A 14 5.04 14.33 -4.03
CA ALA A 14 3.98 15.27 -3.66
C ALA A 14 4.45 16.74 -3.72
N SER A 15 5.71 17.02 -3.38
CA SER A 15 6.28 18.37 -3.45
C SER A 15 6.43 18.90 -4.89
N ALA A 16 6.42 18.03 -5.90
CA ALA A 16 6.46 18.41 -7.31
C ALA A 16 5.09 18.88 -7.84
N ARG A 17 4.01 18.65 -7.08
CA ARG A 17 2.67 19.03 -7.50
C ARG A 17 2.52 20.54 -7.55
N GLN A 18 2.04 21.03 -8.69
CA GLN A 18 1.63 22.41 -8.85
C GLN A 18 0.17 22.60 -8.39
N ALA A 19 -0.07 23.63 -7.57
CA ALA A 19 -1.41 23.92 -7.09
C ALA A 19 -2.40 24.18 -8.23
N GLY A 20 -3.58 23.56 -8.17
CA GLY A 20 -4.66 23.74 -9.15
C GLY A 20 -4.41 23.09 -10.52
N LYS A 21 -3.37 22.27 -10.67
CA LYS A 21 -3.10 21.48 -11.88
C LYS A 21 -3.25 19.99 -11.58
N PRO A 22 -3.67 19.19 -12.57
CA PRO A 22 -3.62 17.75 -12.45
C PRO A 22 -2.19 17.27 -12.16
N PHE A 23 -2.04 16.29 -11.28
CA PHE A 23 -0.75 15.70 -10.94
C PHE A 23 -0.78 14.20 -11.14
N THR A 24 0.13 13.71 -11.98
CA THR A 24 0.30 12.28 -12.24
C THR A 24 1.70 11.83 -11.88
N VAL A 25 1.81 10.57 -11.45
CA VAL A 25 3.08 9.88 -11.29
C VAL A 25 3.15 8.78 -12.34
N SER A 26 3.94 9.02 -13.39
CA SER A 26 4.08 8.09 -14.51
C SER A 26 4.79 6.79 -14.12
N GLU A 27 5.60 6.81 -13.05
CA GLU A 27 6.38 5.65 -12.64
C GLU A 27 6.60 5.65 -11.11
N TYR A 28 6.20 4.55 -10.47
CA TYR A 28 6.58 4.23 -9.10
C TYR A 28 6.71 2.72 -8.92
N ASN A 29 7.68 2.26 -8.12
CA ASN A 29 7.74 0.87 -7.70
C ASN A 29 8.56 0.69 -6.42
N HIS A 30 8.31 -0.41 -5.71
CA HIS A 30 9.26 -1.04 -4.80
C HIS A 30 9.87 -2.24 -5.53
N PRO A 31 11.04 -2.08 -6.16
CA PRO A 31 11.59 -3.09 -7.04
C PRO A 31 11.92 -4.38 -6.31
N ALA A 32 11.74 -5.51 -7.01
CA ALA A 32 12.33 -6.77 -6.60
C ALA A 32 13.87 -6.70 -6.77
N PRO A 33 14.65 -7.51 -6.04
CA PRO A 33 14.23 -8.33 -4.92
C PRO A 33 14.10 -7.45 -3.66
N ASN A 34 12.94 -7.47 -3.02
CA ASN A 34 12.68 -6.67 -1.81
C ASN A 34 11.68 -7.40 -0.92
N PRO A 35 12.02 -7.72 0.34
CA PRO A 35 11.12 -8.43 1.25
C PRO A 35 9.88 -7.62 1.64
N TYR A 36 9.88 -6.30 1.45
CA TYR A 36 8.79 -5.39 1.81
C TYR A 36 7.92 -4.98 0.62
N GLN A 37 8.17 -5.51 -0.57
CA GLN A 37 7.55 -5.04 -1.82
C GLN A 37 6.00 -5.12 -1.87
N ALA A 38 5.39 -5.91 -0.99
CA ALA A 38 3.94 -6.04 -0.84
C ALA A 38 3.26 -4.73 -0.43
N GLU A 39 3.98 -3.80 0.24
CA GLU A 39 3.41 -2.51 0.65
C GLU A 39 3.17 -1.57 -0.53
N CYS A 40 3.88 -1.79 -1.64
CA CYS A 40 4.00 -0.85 -2.74
C CYS A 40 2.66 -0.37 -3.27
N VAL A 41 1.76 -1.30 -3.65
CA VAL A 41 0.50 -0.95 -4.32
C VAL A 41 -0.46 -0.28 -3.33
N PRO A 42 -0.73 -0.86 -2.14
CA PRO A 42 -1.64 -0.22 -1.20
C PRO A 42 -1.13 1.13 -0.67
N MET A 43 0.17 1.22 -0.35
CA MET A 43 0.76 2.47 0.16
C MET A 43 0.73 3.58 -0.89
N LEU A 44 1.12 3.29 -2.14
CA LEU A 44 1.07 4.26 -3.23
C LEU A 44 -0.35 4.74 -3.47
N ALA A 45 -1.32 3.83 -3.55
CA ALA A 45 -2.72 4.17 -3.78
C ALA A 45 -3.30 5.05 -2.67
N ALA A 46 -3.06 4.68 -1.40
CA ALA A 46 -3.52 5.45 -0.26
C ALA A 46 -2.87 6.84 -0.21
N PHE A 47 -1.55 6.92 -0.45
CA PHE A 47 -0.83 8.19 -0.52
C PHE A 47 -1.39 9.08 -1.63
N ALA A 48 -1.53 8.54 -2.83
CA ALA A 48 -2.02 9.26 -3.99
C ALA A 48 -3.45 9.78 -3.80
N ALA A 49 -4.33 8.98 -3.19
CA ALA A 49 -5.70 9.39 -2.86
C ALA A 49 -5.73 10.54 -1.84
N CYS A 50 -4.89 10.46 -0.79
CA CYS A 50 -4.77 11.51 0.22
C CYS A 50 -4.25 12.83 -0.36
N GLN A 51 -3.39 12.73 -1.37
CA GLN A 51 -2.75 13.87 -2.02
C GLN A 51 -3.53 14.40 -3.23
N ASP A 52 -4.70 13.82 -3.53
CA ASP A 52 -5.52 14.17 -4.68
C ASP A 52 -4.72 14.14 -5.99
N TRP A 53 -3.99 13.03 -6.20
CA TRP A 53 -3.29 12.77 -7.45
C TRP A 53 -4.29 12.26 -8.50
N ASP A 54 -4.12 12.67 -9.75
CA ASP A 54 -5.02 12.37 -10.87
C ASP A 54 -4.67 11.06 -11.58
N GLY A 55 -3.49 10.49 -11.33
CA GLY A 55 -3.09 9.21 -11.90
C GLY A 55 -1.77 8.69 -11.39
N VAL A 56 -1.67 7.37 -11.23
CA VAL A 56 -0.45 6.66 -10.84
C VAL A 56 -0.25 5.42 -11.69
N TRP A 57 0.99 5.18 -12.13
CA TRP A 57 1.37 4.00 -12.90
C TRP A 57 2.53 3.27 -12.22
N LEU A 58 2.41 1.95 -12.12
CA LEU A 58 3.46 1.10 -11.58
C LEU A 58 4.49 0.80 -12.68
N PHE A 59 5.76 1.09 -12.40
CA PHE A 59 6.86 0.78 -13.31
C PHE A 59 7.46 -0.58 -12.97
N ALA A 60 7.43 -1.59 -13.82
CA ALA A 60 6.79 -1.65 -15.14
C ALA A 60 5.98 -2.93 -15.25
N TYR A 61 5.06 -3.00 -16.22
CA TYR A 61 4.30 -4.22 -16.46
C TYR A 61 5.24 -5.39 -16.78
N SER A 62 6.00 -5.30 -17.87
CA SER A 62 6.98 -6.30 -18.30
C SER A 62 7.99 -5.67 -19.26
N HIS A 63 9.27 -5.99 -19.11
CA HIS A 63 10.31 -5.71 -20.10
C HIS A 63 10.58 -6.92 -21.02
N ARG A 64 9.94 -8.07 -20.77
CA ARG A 64 10.07 -9.26 -21.62
C ARG A 64 9.29 -9.10 -22.92
N THR A 65 9.90 -9.54 -24.01
CA THR A 65 9.24 -9.72 -25.31
C THR A 65 8.91 -11.20 -25.52
N GLY A 66 7.63 -11.58 -25.44
CA GLY A 66 7.16 -12.96 -25.70
C GLY A 66 6.16 -13.50 -24.66
N ALA A 67 5.35 -14.47 -25.06
CA ALA A 67 4.20 -14.99 -24.29
C ALA A 67 4.56 -16.02 -23.19
N ASN A 68 5.83 -16.43 -23.09
CA ASN A 68 6.18 -17.65 -22.36
C ASN A 68 6.72 -17.35 -20.95
N ALA A 69 5.87 -17.75 -19.99
CA ALA A 69 6.09 -17.96 -18.55
C ALA A 69 5.93 -16.71 -17.64
N LEU A 70 4.68 -16.38 -17.30
CA LEU A 70 4.29 -15.50 -16.17
C LEU A 70 4.36 -16.23 -14.80
N ASP A 71 5.08 -17.35 -14.71
CA ASP A 71 5.19 -18.14 -13.49
C ASP A 71 6.31 -17.64 -12.56
N HIS A 72 7.19 -16.74 -13.02
CA HIS A 72 8.24 -16.08 -12.24
C HIS A 72 8.62 -14.71 -12.81
N TYR A 73 9.30 -13.89 -12.01
CA TYR A 73 9.88 -12.61 -12.45
C TYR A 73 11.41 -12.62 -12.42
N ASP A 74 12.05 -12.09 -13.45
CA ASP A 74 13.51 -12.03 -13.62
C ASP A 74 14.04 -10.60 -13.89
N SER A 75 13.19 -9.62 -13.61
CA SER A 75 13.47 -8.19 -13.70
C SER A 75 13.25 -7.54 -12.34
N PHE A 76 14.07 -6.54 -12.02
CA PHE A 76 13.93 -5.76 -10.80
C PHE A 76 12.61 -4.99 -10.73
N PHE A 77 12.01 -4.66 -11.88
CA PHE A 77 10.87 -3.75 -11.94
C PHE A 77 9.58 -4.40 -12.45
N ASP A 78 9.65 -5.58 -13.08
CA ASP A 78 8.49 -6.18 -13.73
C ASP A 78 7.46 -6.65 -12.69
N ILE A 79 6.22 -6.22 -12.86
CA ILE A 79 5.13 -6.62 -11.98
C ILE A 79 4.30 -7.77 -12.56
N ALA A 80 4.41 -8.09 -13.85
CA ALA A 80 3.53 -9.04 -14.54
C ALA A 80 3.40 -10.40 -13.86
N ALA A 81 4.51 -10.96 -13.36
CA ALA A 81 4.54 -12.23 -12.64
C ALA A 81 4.62 -12.06 -11.11
N ASN A 82 4.42 -10.85 -10.59
CA ASN A 82 4.65 -10.53 -9.18
C ASN A 82 3.32 -10.49 -8.39
N PRO A 83 2.97 -11.56 -7.64
CA PRO A 83 1.72 -11.64 -6.90
C PRO A 83 1.64 -10.64 -5.74
N SER A 84 2.77 -10.20 -5.18
CA SER A 84 2.77 -9.15 -4.15
C SER A 84 2.40 -7.76 -4.69
N LYS A 85 2.34 -7.61 -6.02
CA LYS A 85 1.81 -6.40 -6.68
C LYS A 85 0.37 -6.66 -7.11
N TRP A 86 0.16 -7.65 -7.98
CA TRP A 86 -1.16 -7.94 -8.54
C TRP A 86 -2.21 -8.31 -7.51
N GLY A 87 -1.82 -9.02 -6.45
CA GLY A 87 -2.77 -9.42 -5.42
C GLY A 87 -3.34 -8.28 -4.60
N PHE A 88 -2.73 -7.09 -4.66
CA PHE A 88 -3.25 -5.89 -4.04
C PHE A 88 -3.82 -4.87 -5.04
N MET A 89 -3.79 -5.13 -6.35
CA MET A 89 -4.34 -4.21 -7.35
C MET A 89 -5.82 -3.90 -7.16
N PRO A 90 -6.71 -4.87 -6.82
CA PRO A 90 -8.11 -4.56 -6.54
C PRO A 90 -8.25 -3.58 -5.36
N ALA A 91 -7.51 -3.81 -4.27
CA ALA A 91 -7.53 -2.95 -3.10
C ALA A 91 -6.94 -1.57 -3.39
N GLY A 92 -5.80 -1.50 -4.09
CA GLY A 92 -5.19 -0.24 -4.51
C GLY A 92 -6.10 0.59 -5.43
N THR A 93 -6.81 -0.07 -6.34
CA THR A 93 -7.78 0.60 -7.23
C THR A 93 -8.93 1.20 -6.46
N ALA A 94 -9.52 0.44 -5.52
CA ALA A 94 -10.61 0.92 -4.67
C ALA A 94 -10.14 2.09 -3.78
N LEU A 95 -8.98 1.93 -3.11
CA LEU A 95 -8.37 2.99 -2.30
C LEU A 95 -8.15 4.27 -3.10
N PHE A 96 -7.57 4.17 -4.29
CA PHE A 96 -7.26 5.34 -5.12
C PHE A 96 -8.52 6.05 -5.62
N ARG A 97 -9.55 5.30 -6.04
CA ARG A 97 -10.77 5.87 -6.62
C ARG A 97 -11.74 6.42 -5.57
N ASP A 98 -11.89 5.68 -4.47
CA ASP A 98 -12.95 5.88 -3.49
C ASP A 98 -12.43 6.55 -2.21
N GLY A 99 -11.14 6.39 -1.87
CA GLY A 99 -10.50 6.93 -0.67
C GLY A 99 -10.15 8.43 -0.75
N ARG A 100 -11.05 9.25 -1.30
CA ARG A 100 -10.82 10.69 -1.46
C ARG A 100 -10.81 11.38 -0.10
N ALA A 101 -9.67 11.97 0.26
CA ALA A 101 -9.60 12.85 1.42
C ALA A 101 -10.44 14.12 1.21
N SER A 102 -10.97 14.70 2.28
CA SER A 102 -11.65 16.00 2.27
C SER A 102 -10.76 17.08 1.67
N ARG A 103 -11.30 17.97 0.82
CA ARG A 103 -10.55 19.06 0.15
C ARG A 103 -9.70 19.94 1.09
N GLU A 104 -10.03 19.98 2.38
CA GLU A 104 -9.28 20.74 3.39
C GLU A 104 -7.89 20.14 3.73
N SER A 105 -7.63 18.87 3.44
CA SER A 105 -6.30 18.23 3.64
C SER A 105 -5.28 18.59 2.55
N GLN A 106 -5.68 19.32 1.51
CA GLN A 106 -4.90 19.56 0.29
C GLN A 106 -3.88 20.72 0.40
N ALA A 107 -3.60 21.21 1.60
CA ALA A 107 -2.75 22.38 1.82
C ALA A 107 -1.24 22.09 1.72
N ILE A 108 -0.80 21.43 0.64
CA ILE A 108 0.59 21.49 0.20
C ILE A 108 0.76 22.79 -0.57
N ARG A 109 1.49 23.73 0.03
CA ARG A 109 2.04 24.87 -0.70
C ARG A 109 3.16 24.33 -1.60
N GLY A 110 2.81 23.96 -2.83
CA GLY A 110 3.81 23.69 -3.87
C GLY A 110 4.75 24.87 -4.01
N VAL A 111 6.00 24.63 -4.41
CA VAL A 111 6.89 25.72 -4.79
C VAL A 111 6.32 26.33 -6.06
N ASP A 112 5.91 27.59 -5.98
CA ASP A 112 5.43 28.32 -7.15
C ASP A 112 6.62 28.76 -8.00
N TRP A 113 7.12 27.83 -8.81
CA TRP A 113 8.24 28.07 -9.73
C TRP A 113 7.92 29.16 -10.75
N LEU A 114 6.65 29.32 -11.11
CA LEU A 114 6.19 30.28 -12.13
C LEU A 114 6.22 31.74 -11.64
N ARG A 115 6.40 31.98 -10.35
CA ARG A 115 6.50 33.34 -9.78
C ARG A 115 7.93 33.82 -9.55
N ARG A 116 8.94 32.99 -9.82
CA ARG A 116 10.36 33.36 -9.65
C ARG A 116 10.89 34.08 -10.88
N GLY A 117 11.72 35.10 -10.67
CA GLY A 117 12.42 35.79 -11.76
C GLY A 117 13.52 34.93 -12.37
N GLU A 118 13.96 35.27 -13.59
CA GLU A 118 15.00 34.53 -14.32
C GLU A 118 16.31 34.40 -13.52
N ASP A 119 16.76 35.47 -12.85
CA ASP A 119 17.97 35.47 -12.04
C ASP A 119 17.90 34.49 -10.86
N GLU A 120 16.71 34.38 -10.25
CA GLU A 120 16.47 33.47 -9.14
C GLU A 120 16.47 32.01 -9.63
N LEU A 121 15.86 31.75 -10.78
CA LEU A 121 15.90 30.43 -11.42
C LEU A 121 17.33 30.04 -11.85
N ALA A 122 18.11 30.98 -12.37
CA ALA A 122 19.50 30.76 -12.74
C ALA A 122 20.37 30.43 -11.51
N ALA A 123 20.18 31.14 -10.39
CA ALA A 123 20.86 30.85 -9.14
C ALA A 123 20.50 29.46 -8.58
N LEU A 124 19.22 29.07 -8.66
CA LEU A 124 18.77 27.74 -8.25
C LEU A 124 19.33 26.65 -9.16
N HIS A 125 19.35 26.87 -10.47
CA HIS A 125 19.95 25.94 -11.44
C HIS A 125 21.45 25.80 -11.21
N ALA A 126 22.18 26.89 -10.96
CA ALA A 126 23.61 26.84 -10.64
C ALA A 126 23.89 26.04 -9.36
N LYS A 127 22.99 26.08 -8.37
CA LYS A 127 23.13 25.39 -7.09
C LYS A 127 22.69 23.92 -7.11
N TYR A 128 21.59 23.60 -7.79
CA TYR A 128 20.93 22.28 -7.72
C TYR A 128 20.99 21.50 -9.05
N GLY A 129 21.53 22.10 -10.11
CA GLY A 129 21.61 21.53 -11.45
C GLY A 129 20.23 21.30 -12.05
N SER A 130 20.11 20.22 -12.83
CA SER A 130 18.85 19.81 -13.46
C SER A 130 17.79 19.30 -12.47
N ASN A 131 18.17 19.05 -11.21
CA ASN A 131 17.25 18.56 -10.18
C ASN A 131 16.79 19.70 -9.25
N LEU A 132 16.00 20.62 -9.82
CA LEU A 132 15.42 21.75 -9.08
C LEU A 132 14.47 21.30 -7.96
N MET A 133 13.98 20.06 -7.95
CA MET A 133 13.24 19.49 -6.82
C MET A 133 14.05 19.47 -5.52
N ARG A 134 15.40 19.46 -5.58
CA ARG A 134 16.25 19.61 -4.38
C ARG A 134 16.20 21.01 -3.78
N ALA A 135 15.74 22.00 -4.54
CA ALA A 135 15.48 23.34 -4.01
C ALA A 135 14.07 23.49 -3.45
N ALA A 136 13.20 22.48 -3.64
CA ALA A 136 11.90 22.47 -2.99
C ALA A 136 12.10 22.25 -1.48
N VAL A 137 11.90 23.31 -0.71
CA VAL A 137 11.75 23.21 0.74
C VAL A 137 10.28 22.87 0.98
N TYR A 138 10.03 21.61 1.30
CA TYR A 138 8.72 21.17 1.74
C TYR A 138 8.79 20.81 3.22
N ASP A 139 7.78 21.25 3.95
CA ASP A 139 7.56 20.81 5.32
C ASP A 139 7.14 19.34 5.25
N TYR A 140 8.06 18.44 5.60
CA TYR A 140 7.83 17.01 5.54
C TYR A 140 6.62 16.59 6.38
N GLU A 141 6.46 17.15 7.59
CA GLU A 141 5.34 16.83 8.47
C GLU A 141 4.01 17.30 7.87
N ARG A 142 4.01 18.42 7.16
CA ARG A 142 2.84 18.95 6.45
C ARG A 142 2.53 18.23 5.14
N VAL A 143 3.54 17.84 4.36
CA VAL A 143 3.35 16.99 3.16
C VAL A 143 2.85 15.60 3.57
N MET A 144 3.35 15.12 4.71
CA MET A 144 2.84 13.95 5.41
C MET A 144 1.64 14.27 6.31
N GLY A 145 0.99 15.43 6.20
CA GLY A 145 -0.34 15.70 6.77
C GLY A 145 -0.56 15.57 8.28
N LEU A 146 0.43 15.84 9.14
CA LEU A 146 0.27 15.89 10.61
C LEU A 146 -0.32 17.22 11.14
N SER A 147 -1.56 17.20 11.69
CA SER A 147 -1.92 17.95 12.93
C SER A 147 -3.29 17.53 13.53
N ARG A 148 -3.33 17.35 14.87
CA ARG A 148 -4.46 16.93 15.75
C ARG A 148 -5.75 17.74 15.61
N THR A 149 -6.90 17.09 15.88
CA THR A 149 -8.01 17.72 16.61
C THR A 149 -8.15 17.11 18.00
N THR A 150 -8.46 17.94 18.99
CA THR A 150 -8.71 17.58 20.39
C THR A 150 -10.10 16.99 20.63
N ASP A 151 -10.97 17.00 19.62
CA ASP A 151 -12.37 16.66 19.78
C ASP A 151 -12.68 15.61 18.73
N GLY A 152 -12.78 14.35 19.19
CA GLY A 152 -12.74 13.18 18.34
C GLY A 152 -13.91 13.14 17.35
N GLU A 153 -13.64 13.51 16.10
CA GLU A 153 -14.16 12.99 14.82
C GLU A 153 -13.32 13.62 13.69
N GLY A 154 -12.16 13.05 13.35
CA GLY A 154 -11.33 13.57 12.23
C GLY A 154 -9.83 13.29 12.31
N PHE A 155 -9.19 13.28 11.13
CA PHE A 155 -7.82 12.84 10.78
C PHE A 155 -6.76 13.00 11.88
N VAL A 156 -6.10 11.90 12.23
CA VAL A 156 -4.88 11.90 13.05
C VAL A 156 -3.81 11.11 12.31
N TRP A 157 -2.73 11.82 12.00
CA TRP A 157 -1.43 11.22 11.87
C TRP A 157 -0.76 11.20 13.24
N THR A 158 -0.11 10.10 13.59
CA THR A 158 0.85 10.08 14.69
C THR A 158 2.12 9.41 14.19
N ALA A 159 3.15 10.21 13.94
CA ALA A 159 4.50 9.71 13.79
C ALA A 159 5.02 9.36 15.19
N ASN A 160 5.02 8.07 15.54
CA ASN A 160 5.84 7.58 16.64
C ASN A 160 7.11 6.96 16.01
N PRO A 161 8.32 7.25 16.50
CA PRO A 161 9.56 6.58 16.06
C PRO A 161 9.50 5.03 16.12
N ALA A 162 8.50 4.47 16.80
CA ALA A 162 8.22 3.04 16.86
C ALA A 162 7.03 2.60 15.97
N GLY A 163 6.58 3.40 15.00
CA GLY A 163 5.61 2.99 14.00
C GLY A 163 4.63 4.06 13.50
N TRP A 164 4.33 4.03 12.21
CA TRP A 164 3.56 5.02 11.47
C TRP A 164 2.09 4.64 11.35
N THR A 165 1.16 5.43 11.87
CA THR A 165 -0.28 5.23 11.62
C THR A 165 -0.86 6.40 10.84
N TRP A 166 -1.52 6.14 9.71
CA TRP A 166 -2.30 7.08 8.91
C TRP A 166 -3.78 6.77 9.10
N THR A 167 -4.60 7.78 9.39
CA THR A 167 -6.06 7.67 9.28
C THR A 167 -6.53 8.74 8.32
N ALA A 168 -7.00 8.36 7.13
CA ALA A 168 -7.75 9.26 6.27
C ALA A 168 -9.22 9.27 6.73
N GLY A 169 -9.75 10.45 7.03
CA GLY A 169 -11.15 10.73 7.28
C GLY A 169 -11.96 10.87 5.99
N GLY A 170 -13.24 10.56 6.12
CA GLY A 170 -14.13 10.20 5.03
C GLY A 170 -14.49 8.73 5.11
N ASP A 171 -15.02 8.23 4.01
CA ASP A 171 -15.39 6.84 3.80
C ASP A 171 -14.14 5.94 3.53
N GLY A 172 -13.04 6.19 4.23
CA GLY A 172 -11.77 5.45 4.12
C GLY A 172 -10.57 6.36 4.33
N ALA A 173 -9.48 5.97 5.00
CA ALA A 173 -8.78 4.70 5.17
C ALA A 173 -7.99 4.67 6.50
N LEU A 174 -7.44 3.52 6.92
CA LEU A 174 -6.42 3.43 7.98
C LEU A 174 -5.21 2.63 7.50
N LEU A 175 -4.01 3.20 7.66
CA LEU A 175 -2.69 2.59 7.50
C LEU A 175 -2.08 2.48 8.92
N THR A 176 -1.80 1.31 9.45
CA THR A 176 -0.93 1.18 10.65
C THR A 176 0.37 0.51 10.24
N ALA A 177 1.49 1.03 10.69
CA ALA A 177 2.81 0.46 10.58
C ALA A 177 3.53 0.64 11.92
N GLY A 178 2.94 0.04 12.97
CA GLY A 178 3.59 -0.20 14.25
C GLY A 178 4.88 -1.00 14.06
N GLY A 179 5.94 -0.64 14.78
CA GLY A 179 7.26 -1.25 14.74
C GLY A 179 7.16 -2.76 14.81
N THR A 180 7.71 -3.40 13.77
CA THR A 180 7.67 -4.84 13.54
C THR A 180 6.28 -5.43 13.79
N ASP A 181 5.42 -5.41 12.76
CA ASP A 181 4.65 -6.59 12.28
C ASP A 181 3.28 -6.17 11.73
N ALA A 182 3.26 -5.82 10.43
CA ALA A 182 2.12 -5.63 9.52
C ALA A 182 1.73 -4.19 9.14
N LEU A 183 1.60 -3.97 7.82
CA LEU A 183 0.89 -2.89 7.17
C LEU A 183 -0.56 -3.33 6.95
N ILE A 184 -1.50 -2.77 7.70
CA ILE A 184 -2.91 -3.08 7.53
C ILE A 184 -3.57 -1.86 6.89
N LEU A 185 -4.10 -2.05 5.69
CA LEU A 185 -4.89 -1.06 4.97
C LEU A 185 -6.33 -1.44 5.08
N VAL A 186 -7.00 -0.75 5.98
CA VAL A 186 -8.45 -0.85 6.09
C VAL A 186 -9.02 0.24 5.22
N THR A 187 -9.78 -0.15 4.20
CA THR A 187 -10.45 0.83 3.35
C THR A 187 -11.45 1.67 4.12
N LYS A 188 -11.94 1.25 5.32
CA LYS A 188 -12.70 2.02 6.35
C LYS A 188 -12.62 1.37 7.76
N GLY A 189 -11.96 1.95 8.77
CA GLY A 189 -12.00 1.46 10.17
C GLY A 189 -10.65 1.01 10.77
N LYS A 190 -10.65 0.47 12.01
CA LYS A 190 -9.44 0.01 12.73
C LYS A 190 -9.37 -1.52 12.87
N PRO A 191 -8.23 -2.18 12.54
CA PRO A 191 -8.00 -3.58 12.85
C PRO A 191 -7.38 -3.74 14.26
N ASP A 192 -7.72 -4.83 14.91
CA ASP A 192 -7.15 -5.35 16.17
C ASP A 192 -6.43 -6.68 15.89
N VAL A 193 -5.17 -6.63 15.48
CA VAL A 193 -4.43 -7.76 14.91
C VAL A 193 -3.19 -8.07 15.74
N GLU A 194 -3.05 -9.33 16.15
CA GLU A 194 -1.79 -9.89 16.65
C GLU A 194 -1.07 -10.65 15.50
N SER A 195 0.15 -10.22 15.17
CA SER A 195 1.04 -10.91 14.22
C SER A 195 2.30 -11.38 14.93
N ARG A 196 2.80 -12.57 14.55
CA ARG A 196 4.12 -13.09 14.97
C ARG A 196 5.19 -12.93 13.88
N ASN A 197 4.87 -12.23 12.79
CA ASN A 197 5.69 -12.13 11.59
C ASN A 197 6.22 -10.71 11.37
N ARG A 198 7.55 -10.59 11.20
CA ARG A 198 8.33 -9.34 10.99
C ARG A 198 7.67 -8.28 10.09
N PHE A 199 6.90 -8.70 9.09
CA PHE A 199 6.15 -7.85 8.16
C PHE A 199 5.03 -8.63 7.46
N ALA A 200 3.86 -8.00 7.27
CA ALA A 200 2.75 -8.49 6.47
C ALA A 200 1.97 -7.33 5.86
N VAL A 201 1.29 -7.51 4.73
CA VAL A 201 0.35 -6.52 4.21
C VAL A 201 -1.03 -7.14 4.17
N VAL A 202 -2.01 -6.46 4.77
CA VAL A 202 -3.41 -6.86 4.81
C VAL A 202 -4.25 -5.75 4.20
N THR A 203 -5.17 -6.07 3.30
CA THR A 203 -6.20 -5.13 2.82
C THR A 203 -7.58 -5.72 3.05
N ALA A 204 -8.58 -4.88 3.33
CA ALA A 204 -9.99 -5.26 3.33
C ALA A 204 -10.78 -4.29 2.43
N THR A 205 -11.40 -4.81 1.36
CA THR A 205 -12.02 -4.01 0.30
C THR A 205 -13.51 -4.35 0.16
N PRO A 206 -14.43 -3.44 0.50
CA PRO A 206 -15.86 -3.56 0.17
C PRO A 206 -16.07 -3.73 -1.33
N LEU A 207 -16.85 -4.73 -1.72
CA LEU A 207 -17.17 -5.02 -3.12
C LEU A 207 -18.58 -4.53 -3.52
N ASP A 208 -19.32 -3.96 -2.58
CA ASP A 208 -20.71 -3.51 -2.75
C ASP A 208 -20.85 -1.98 -2.74
N GLY A 209 -19.73 -1.24 -2.77
CA GLY A 209 -19.70 0.23 -2.75
C GLY A 209 -20.12 0.85 -1.41
N LYS A 210 -20.30 0.03 -0.36
CA LYS A 210 -20.72 0.48 0.97
C LYS A 210 -19.55 0.75 1.90
N ALA A 211 -19.86 1.36 3.04
CA ALA A 211 -18.91 1.44 4.13
C ALA A 211 -18.49 0.08 4.68
N LEU A 212 -17.24 -0.09 5.16
CA LEU A 212 -16.78 -1.38 5.70
C LEU A 212 -17.71 -1.85 6.83
N ALA A 213 -18.14 -0.92 7.69
CA ALA A 213 -19.09 -1.21 8.77
C ALA A 213 -20.46 -1.71 8.25
N GLU A 214 -20.89 -1.24 7.09
CA GLU A 214 -22.20 -1.53 6.47
C GLU A 214 -22.14 -2.57 5.35
N SER A 215 -20.94 -2.89 4.88
CA SER A 215 -20.72 -3.74 3.72
C SER A 215 -21.09 -5.16 4.05
N LYS A 216 -21.67 -5.84 3.07
CA LYS A 216 -22.06 -7.24 3.16
C LYS A 216 -21.12 -8.14 2.38
N ARG A 217 -20.12 -7.57 1.71
CA ARG A 217 -19.21 -8.31 0.84
C ARG A 217 -17.82 -7.68 0.85
N LEU A 218 -16.85 -8.36 1.44
CA LEU A 218 -15.47 -7.88 1.57
C LEU A 218 -14.49 -8.82 0.87
N LEU A 219 -13.54 -8.26 0.14
CA LEU A 219 -12.34 -8.94 -0.30
C LEU A 219 -11.20 -8.60 0.66
N VAL A 220 -10.70 -9.61 1.39
CA VAL A 220 -9.50 -9.48 2.20
C VAL A 220 -8.31 -10.06 1.43
N ALA A 221 -7.22 -9.30 1.28
CA ALA A 221 -5.98 -9.79 0.69
C ALA A 221 -4.83 -9.72 1.70
N VAL A 222 -3.99 -10.77 1.78
CA VAL A 222 -2.89 -10.87 2.76
C VAL A 222 -1.63 -11.42 2.12
N CYS A 223 -0.50 -10.72 2.27
CA CYS A 223 0.81 -11.20 1.80
C CYS A 223 1.93 -10.58 2.62
N ALA A 224 2.88 -11.39 3.08
CA ALA A 224 4.11 -10.92 3.71
C ALA A 224 5.19 -10.58 2.67
N ARG A 225 5.66 -11.61 1.96
CA ARG A 225 6.64 -11.47 0.89
C ARG A 225 6.31 -12.39 -0.27
N CYS A 226 6.96 -12.17 -1.40
CA CYS A 226 7.03 -13.17 -2.46
C CYS A 226 8.46 -13.28 -3.01
N GLU A 227 8.80 -14.46 -3.48
CA GLU A 227 10.07 -14.79 -4.12
C GLU A 227 9.90 -15.94 -5.11
N ASN A 228 10.72 -16.00 -6.14
CA ASN A 228 10.74 -17.19 -7.01
C ASN A 228 11.28 -18.40 -6.23
N THR A 229 10.92 -19.60 -6.68
CA THR A 229 11.51 -20.83 -6.15
C THR A 229 13.03 -20.83 -6.40
N ASP A 230 13.81 -21.18 -5.39
CA ASP A 230 15.29 -21.18 -5.43
C ASP A 230 15.96 -19.81 -5.69
N MET A 231 15.26 -18.68 -5.48
CA MET A 231 15.85 -17.34 -5.57
C MET A 231 16.96 -17.15 -4.51
N ARG A 232 18.08 -16.52 -4.87
CA ARG A 232 19.23 -16.31 -3.96
C ARG A 232 19.65 -14.86 -3.91
N PHE A 233 19.56 -14.27 -2.73
CA PHE A 233 20.09 -12.94 -2.45
C PHE A 233 21.63 -12.97 -2.32
N SER A 234 22.25 -11.83 -2.61
CA SER A 234 23.60 -11.50 -2.16
C SER A 234 23.67 -11.51 -0.63
N ALA A 235 24.87 -11.69 -0.08
CA ALA A 235 25.06 -11.77 1.37
C ALA A 235 24.56 -10.53 2.14
N ASP A 236 24.54 -9.36 1.49
CA ASP A 236 24.04 -8.10 2.05
C ASP A 236 22.54 -7.87 1.82
N LEU A 237 21.84 -8.83 1.21
CA LEU A 237 20.40 -8.80 0.91
C LEU A 237 19.94 -7.65 0.01
N ARG A 238 20.84 -7.04 -0.78
CA ARG A 238 20.52 -5.89 -1.64
C ARG A 238 20.17 -6.25 -3.07
N THR A 239 20.56 -7.43 -3.54
CA THR A 239 20.32 -7.85 -4.93
C THR A 239 20.30 -9.38 -5.04
N VAL A 240 19.79 -9.90 -6.15
CA VAL A 240 19.92 -11.31 -6.54
C VAL A 240 20.90 -11.48 -7.70
N GLY A 241 21.37 -10.39 -8.31
CA GLY A 241 22.19 -10.41 -9.52
C GLY A 241 21.49 -11.18 -10.64
N ARG A 242 22.04 -12.35 -11.01
CA ARG A 242 21.45 -13.27 -12.00
C ARG A 242 20.74 -14.48 -11.35
N ASN A 243 20.73 -14.57 -10.03
CA ASN A 243 20.22 -15.73 -9.28
C ASN A 243 18.71 -15.59 -8.98
N TRP A 244 17.91 -15.35 -10.02
CA TRP A 244 16.47 -15.15 -9.90
C TRP A 244 15.72 -16.42 -9.48
N GLY A 245 16.30 -17.61 -9.60
CA GLY A 245 15.60 -18.86 -9.34
C GLY A 245 14.71 -19.26 -10.53
N LYS A 246 13.59 -19.92 -10.24
CA LYS A 246 12.65 -20.46 -11.23
C LYS A 246 11.19 -20.35 -10.76
N GLY A 247 10.25 -20.50 -11.69
CA GLY A 247 8.83 -20.63 -11.35
C GLY A 247 8.50 -21.89 -10.55
N PRO A 248 7.38 -21.88 -9.80
CA PRO A 248 6.47 -20.76 -9.60
C PRO A 248 7.02 -19.74 -8.58
N VAL A 249 6.50 -18.50 -8.62
CA VAL A 249 6.62 -17.56 -7.49
C VAL A 249 5.90 -18.13 -6.27
N ARG A 250 6.55 -18.04 -5.11
CA ARG A 250 6.02 -18.42 -3.81
C ARG A 250 5.62 -17.18 -3.04
N VAL A 251 4.42 -17.20 -2.46
CA VAL A 251 3.90 -16.15 -1.59
C VAL A 251 3.98 -16.64 -0.15
N GLU A 252 4.51 -15.81 0.73
CA GLU A 252 4.45 -16.05 2.16
C GLU A 252 3.15 -15.48 2.72
N ILE A 253 2.32 -16.38 3.26
CA ILE A 253 1.12 -16.02 4.01
C ILE A 253 1.44 -16.09 5.51
N PRO A 254 1.33 -14.99 6.25
CA PRO A 254 1.57 -14.98 7.68
C PRO A 254 0.52 -15.80 8.42
N ARG A 255 0.86 -16.27 9.62
CA ARG A 255 -0.12 -16.81 10.57
C ARG A 255 -0.61 -15.67 11.45
N MET A 256 -1.87 -15.30 11.33
CA MET A 256 -2.49 -14.20 12.09
C MET A 256 -4.00 -14.36 12.20
N GLU A 257 -4.63 -13.65 13.14
CA GLU A 257 -6.08 -13.48 13.19
C GLU A 257 -6.44 -12.03 12.85
N ILE A 258 -7.40 -11.85 11.94
CA ILE A 258 -7.87 -10.55 11.47
C ILE A 258 -9.28 -10.32 11.99
N PRO A 259 -9.53 -9.30 12.84
CA PRO A 259 -10.87 -9.03 13.34
C PRO A 259 -11.75 -8.50 12.22
N LEU A 260 -13.03 -8.86 12.31
CA LEU A 260 -14.03 -8.52 11.32
C LEU A 260 -15.03 -7.51 11.88
N PRO A 261 -15.51 -6.58 11.03
CA PRO A 261 -16.50 -5.60 11.42
C PRO A 261 -17.88 -6.26 11.59
N GLY A 262 -18.45 -6.21 12.80
CA GLY A 262 -19.77 -6.77 13.07
C GLY A 262 -19.79 -8.31 13.06
N ARG A 263 -20.95 -8.90 12.75
CA ARG A 263 -21.22 -10.33 12.90
C ARG A 263 -21.86 -10.94 11.66
N GLY A 264 -22.06 -12.27 11.68
CA GLY A 264 -22.79 -13.01 10.64
C GLY A 264 -21.98 -13.31 9.39
N TRP A 265 -20.66 -13.17 9.45
CA TRP A 265 -19.79 -13.41 8.31
C TRP A 265 -19.67 -14.90 7.98
N LYS A 266 -19.61 -15.19 6.68
CA LYS A 266 -19.13 -16.44 6.09
C LYS A 266 -17.89 -16.09 5.29
N CYS A 267 -16.88 -16.96 5.32
CA CYS A 267 -15.61 -16.72 4.62
C CYS A 267 -15.28 -17.87 3.68
N ARG A 268 -14.79 -17.53 2.49
CA ARG A 268 -14.27 -18.47 1.49
C ARG A 268 -12.89 -18.04 1.03
N ALA A 269 -11.95 -18.97 1.05
CA ALA A 269 -10.66 -18.82 0.38
C ALA A 269 -10.89 -18.77 -1.14
N LEU A 270 -10.33 -17.78 -1.83
CA LEU A 270 -10.45 -17.68 -3.29
C LEU A 270 -9.29 -18.36 -4.00
N LYS A 271 -9.53 -18.86 -5.19
CA LYS A 271 -8.48 -19.32 -6.11
C LYS A 271 -7.87 -18.13 -6.87
N PRO A 272 -6.69 -18.29 -7.50
CA PRO A 272 -6.08 -17.21 -8.29
C PRO A 272 -6.92 -16.68 -9.46
N ASP A 273 -7.87 -17.46 -9.95
CA ASP A 273 -8.83 -17.06 -11.00
C ASP A 273 -10.04 -16.28 -10.45
N GLY A 274 -10.09 -16.03 -9.14
CA GLY A 274 -11.18 -15.34 -8.46
C GLY A 274 -12.39 -16.23 -8.13
N THR A 275 -12.38 -17.50 -8.51
CA THR A 275 -13.45 -18.44 -8.16
C THR A 275 -13.37 -18.87 -6.69
N GLY A 276 -14.50 -19.34 -6.15
CA GLY A 276 -14.57 -19.86 -4.80
C GLY A 276 -13.73 -21.13 -4.61
N GLY A 277 -12.90 -21.13 -3.58
CA GLY A 277 -12.22 -22.30 -3.02
C GLY A 277 -12.93 -22.82 -1.78
N ALA A 278 -12.15 -23.27 -0.80
CA ALA A 278 -12.67 -23.85 0.44
C ALA A 278 -13.31 -22.81 1.37
N ASP A 279 -14.32 -23.23 2.13
CA ASP A 279 -14.86 -22.41 3.22
C ASP A 279 -13.84 -22.34 4.36
N VAL A 280 -13.67 -21.15 4.92
CA VAL A 280 -12.76 -20.88 6.03
C VAL A 280 -13.59 -20.63 7.29
N ALA A 281 -13.39 -21.48 8.29
CA ALA A 281 -14.03 -21.31 9.59
C ALA A 281 -13.52 -20.04 10.29
N LEU A 282 -14.44 -19.16 10.66
CA LEU A 282 -14.14 -17.95 11.41
C LEU A 282 -14.06 -18.27 12.91
N THR A 283 -13.15 -17.59 13.60
CA THR A 283 -13.05 -17.65 15.06
C THR A 283 -14.08 -16.68 15.66
N VAL A 284 -14.84 -17.13 16.65
CA VAL A 284 -15.70 -16.27 17.48
C VAL A 284 -15.10 -16.22 18.87
N LYS A 285 -14.75 -15.03 19.35
CA LYS A 285 -14.19 -14.81 20.69
C LYS A 285 -15.30 -14.78 21.75
N GLU A 286 -14.92 -14.77 23.03
CA GLU A 286 -15.87 -14.75 24.16
C GLU A 286 -16.76 -13.49 24.16
N ASP A 287 -16.21 -12.33 23.77
CA ASP A 287 -16.95 -11.07 23.56
C ASP A 287 -17.85 -11.09 22.29
N SER A 288 -17.87 -12.24 21.61
CA SER A 288 -18.56 -12.50 20.34
C SER A 288 -18.09 -11.63 19.17
N SER A 289 -16.88 -11.06 19.25
CA SER A 289 -16.18 -10.54 18.07
C SER A 289 -15.82 -11.69 17.14
N MET A 290 -15.93 -11.45 15.82
CA MET A 290 -15.58 -12.44 14.79
C MET A 290 -14.20 -12.12 14.23
N HIS A 291 -13.39 -13.15 14.00
CA HIS A 291 -12.03 -13.03 13.48
C HIS A 291 -11.82 -14.02 12.33
N LEU A 292 -11.11 -13.59 11.30
CA LEU A 292 -10.63 -14.41 10.20
C LEU A 292 -9.23 -14.95 10.54
N PRO A 293 -9.08 -16.26 10.81
CA PRO A 293 -7.76 -16.86 10.90
C PRO A 293 -7.15 -16.97 9.49
N VAL A 294 -5.93 -16.48 9.33
CA VAL A 294 -5.16 -16.53 8.08
C VAL A 294 -3.90 -17.35 8.31
N SER A 295 -3.60 -18.26 7.38
CA SER A 295 -2.33 -18.98 7.35
C SER A 295 -2.05 -19.61 5.99
N ALA A 296 -0.83 -20.10 5.79
CA ALA A 296 -0.45 -20.83 4.57
C ALA A 296 -1.30 -22.08 4.28
N LYS A 297 -2.03 -22.63 5.27
CA LYS A 297 -2.89 -23.83 5.08
C LYS A 297 -4.02 -23.59 4.08
N ASP A 298 -4.46 -22.34 3.94
CA ASP A 298 -5.62 -21.96 3.14
C ASP A 298 -5.25 -21.87 1.64
N GLY A 299 -3.96 -21.95 1.30
CA GLY A 299 -3.48 -22.01 -0.08
C GLY A 299 -3.79 -20.76 -0.91
N THR A 300 -4.09 -19.64 -0.26
CA THR A 300 -4.50 -18.40 -0.92
C THR A 300 -4.00 -17.15 -0.19
N MET A 301 -3.91 -16.06 -0.94
CA MET A 301 -3.78 -14.71 -0.39
C MET A 301 -5.09 -13.93 -0.37
N TRP A 302 -6.20 -14.48 -0.88
CA TRP A 302 -7.47 -13.78 -1.01
C TRP A 302 -8.62 -14.52 -0.32
N TYR A 303 -9.40 -13.78 0.45
CA TYR A 303 -10.54 -14.27 1.22
C TYR A 303 -11.77 -13.43 0.89
N LEU A 304 -12.86 -14.08 0.49
CA LEU A 304 -14.15 -13.43 0.29
C LEU A 304 -15.01 -13.63 1.53
N LEU A 305 -15.37 -12.52 2.17
CA LEU A 305 -16.34 -12.49 3.26
C LEU A 305 -17.71 -12.04 2.74
N THR A 306 -18.76 -12.73 3.18
CA THR A 306 -20.15 -12.39 2.88
C THR A 306 -21.02 -12.48 4.13
N ARG A 307 -22.02 -11.62 4.25
CA ARG A 307 -23.05 -11.69 5.30
C ARG A 307 -24.41 -11.22 4.74
N ASP A 308 -25.48 -11.57 5.44
CA ASP A 308 -26.86 -11.31 4.99
C ASP A 308 -27.32 -9.87 5.21
#